data_AF-A0A934LSC8-F1
#
_entry.id   AF-A0A934LSC8-F1
#
_cell.length_a   1.000
_cell.length_b   1.000
_cell.length_c   1.000
_cell.angle_alpha   90.00
_cell.angle_beta   90.00
_cell.angle_gamma   90.00
#
_symmetry.space_group_name_H-M   'P 1'
#
loop_
_entity.id
_entity.type
_entity.pdbx_description
1 polymer ?
#
loop_
_entity_poly.entity_id
_entity_poly.type
_entity_poly.pdbx_seq_one_letter_code
_entity_poly.pdbx_strand_id
1 'polypeptide(L)' 'MELYQQVITLAGKLSLVEKARLIEYLSSALTHELELESFHAMPWHEFIERTAGILADDPIERPPQLPLEEREPLE' A
#
# COMPACT_ATOMS: atom_id res chain seq x y z
N MET A 1 -10.93 -21.66 -12.79
CA MET A 1 -10.90 -21.51 -14.27
C MET A 1 -12.03 -20.64 -14.78
N GLU A 2 -13.29 -20.87 -14.39
CA GLU A 2 -14.45 -20.09 -14.89
C GLU A 2 -14.41 -18.59 -14.54
N LEU A 3 -14.05 -18.25 -13.30
CA LEU A 3 -14.04 -16.86 -12.81
C LEU A 3 -13.07 -15.97 -13.59
N TYR A 4 -11.86 -16.46 -13.86
CA TYR A 4 -10.84 -15.72 -14.60
C TYR A 4 -11.33 -15.38 -16.02
N GLN A 5 -11.97 -16.35 -16.69
CA GLN A 5 -12.54 -16.15 -18.00
C GLN A 5 -13.72 -15.15 -18.00
N GLN A 6 -14.53 -15.17 -16.93
CA GLN A 6 -15.62 -14.20 -16.73
C GLN A 6 -15.07 -12.79 -16.54
N VAL A 7 -13.99 -12.61 -15.75
CA VAL A 7 -13.33 -11.32 -15.56
C VAL A 7 -12.80 -10.77 -16.89
N ILE A 8 -12.13 -11.60 -17.70
CA ILE A 8 -11.67 -11.20 -19.04
C ILE A 8 -12.85 -10.74 -19.91
N THR A 9 -13.94 -11.50 -19.89
CA THR A 9 -15.14 -11.20 -20.69
C THR A 9 -15.79 -9.88 -20.27
N LEU A 10 -15.85 -9.61 -18.96
CA LEU A 10 -16.39 -8.36 -18.43
C LEU A 10 -15.46 -7.18 -18.72
N ALA A 11 -14.15 -7.34 -18.51
CA ALA A 11 -13.16 -6.32 -18.85
C ALA A 11 -13.16 -5.98 -20.35
N GLY A 12 -13.42 -6.97 -21.20
CA GLY A 12 -13.56 -6.78 -22.64
C GLY A 12 -14.67 -5.79 -23.03
N LYS A 13 -15.77 -5.75 -22.27
CA LYS A 13 -16.95 -4.90 -22.50
C LYS A 13 -16.77 -3.45 -22.05
N LEU A 14 -15.71 -3.15 -21.29
CA LEU A 14 -15.44 -1.80 -20.80
C LEU A 14 -14.96 -0.87 -21.92
N SER A 15 -15.30 0.42 -21.81
CA SER A 15 -14.73 1.49 -22.61
C SER A 15 -13.24 1.68 -22.32
N LEU A 16 -12.53 2.42 -23.18
CA LEU A 16 -11.09 2.68 -22.99
C LEU A 16 -10.80 3.39 -21.65
N VAL A 17 -11.63 4.36 -21.27
CA VAL A 17 -11.46 5.12 -20.03
C VAL A 17 -11.66 4.24 -18.80
N GLU A 18 -12.67 3.36 -18.82
CA GLU A 18 -12.92 2.41 -17.74
C GLU A 18 -11.81 1.37 -17.62
N LYS A 19 -11.23 0.93 -18.74
CA LYS A 19 -10.06 0.05 -18.75
C LYS A 19 -8.85 0.72 -18.11
N ALA A 20 -8.60 1.99 -18.41
CA ALA A 20 -7.50 2.75 -17.80
C ALA A 20 -7.67 2.85 -16.27
N ARG A 21 -8.87 3.20 -15.79
CA ARG A 21 -9.18 3.26 -14.35
C ARG A 21 -9.06 1.91 -13.68
N LEU A 22 -9.49 0.83 -14.34
CA LEU A 22 -9.34 -0.52 -13.82
C LEU A 22 -7.88 -0.90 -13.67
N ILE A 23 -7.02 -0.54 -14.63
CA ILE A 23 -5.58 -0.79 -14.56
C ILE A 23 -4.96 -0.01 -13.40
N GLU A 24 -5.30 1.28 -13.22
CA GLU A 24 -4.82 2.07 -12.07
C GLU A 24 -5.20 1.42 -10.73
N TYR A 25 -6.46 1.02 -10.59
CA TYR A 25 -6.95 0.35 -9.38
C TYR A 25 -6.19 -0.96 -9.12
N LEU A 26 -6.07 -1.83 -10.13
CA LEU A 26 -5.38 -3.11 -9.99
C LEU A 26 -3.87 -2.93 -9.70
N SER A 27 -3.25 -1.93 -10.31
CA SER A 27 -1.83 -1.62 -10.08
C SER A 27 -1.59 -1.14 -8.64
N SER A 28 -2.48 -0.29 -8.12
CA SER A 28 -2.45 0.16 -6.73
C SER A 28 -2.64 -1.01 -5.76
N ALA A 29 -3.66 -1.86 -6.00
CA ALA A 29 -3.92 -3.04 -5.18
C ALA A 29 -2.73 -4.01 -5.17
N LEU A 30 -2.16 -4.31 -6.34
CA LEU A 30 -0.98 -5.19 -6.46
C LEU A 30 0.25 -4.62 -5.76
N THR A 31 0.45 -3.30 -5.81
CA THR A 31 1.58 -2.66 -5.12
C THR A 31 1.45 -2.87 -3.61
N HIS A 32 0.26 -2.68 -3.07
CA HIS A 32 0.00 -2.90 -1.65
C HIS A 32 0.18 -4.37 -1.23
N GLU A 33 -0.32 -5.31 -2.04
CA GLU A 33 -0.16 -6.75 -1.79
C GLU A 33 1.33 -7.17 -1.83
N LEU A 34 2.11 -6.65 -2.78
CA LEU A 34 3.55 -6.89 -2.86
C LEU A 34 4.30 -6.35 -1.63
N GLU A 35 3.93 -5.17 -1.14
CA GLU A 35 4.50 -4.62 0.10
C GLU A 35 4.22 -5.56 1.28
N LEU A 36 2.98 -6.03 1.43
CA LEU A 36 2.62 -6.98 2.50
C LEU A 36 3.38 -8.30 2.39
N GLU A 37 3.46 -8.88 1.19
CA GLU A 37 4.23 -10.11 0.96
C GLU A 37 5.72 -9.91 1.28
N SER A 38 6.29 -8.74 0.91
CA SER A 38 7.68 -8.42 1.23
C SER A 38 7.91 -8.33 2.75
N PHE A 39 6.94 -7.79 3.50
CA PHE A 39 6.98 -7.78 4.96
C PHE A 39 6.87 -9.19 5.55
N HIS A 40 6.00 -10.04 5.00
CA HIS A 40 5.85 -11.43 5.45
C HIS A 40 7.09 -12.29 5.19
N ALA A 41 7.77 -12.06 4.07
CA ALA A 41 9.00 -12.77 3.71
C ALA A 41 10.27 -12.20 4.37
N MET A 42 10.16 -11.07 5.07
CA MET A 42 11.29 -10.36 5.64
C MET A 42 12.00 -11.19 6.73
N PRO A 43 13.34 -11.27 6.69
CA PRO A 43 14.11 -11.83 7.79
C PRO A 43 13.88 -11.06 9.10
N TRP A 44 13.82 -11.79 10.22
CA TRP A 44 13.54 -11.20 11.52
C TRP A 44 14.49 -10.06 11.93
N HIS A 45 15.78 -10.17 11.62
CA HIS A 45 16.76 -9.14 11.95
C HIS A 45 16.50 -7.83 11.19
N GLU A 46 16.16 -7.92 9.90
CA GLU A 46 15.78 -6.76 9.09
C GLU A 46 14.50 -6.11 9.63
N PHE A 47 13.52 -6.91 10.07
CA PHE A 47 12.30 -6.38 10.69
C PHE A 47 12.61 -5.56 11.95
N ILE A 48 13.48 -6.07 12.83
CA ILE A 48 13.89 -5.36 14.05
C ILE A 48 14.61 -4.06 13.73
N GLU A 49 15.50 -4.05 12.73
CA GLU A 49 16.20 -2.84 12.30
C GLU A 49 15.23 -1.79 11.73
N ARG A 50 14.28 -2.20 10.88
CA ARG A 50 13.29 -1.29 10.29
C ARG A 50 12.26 -0.75 11.29
N THR A 51 12.01 -1.48 12.38
CA THR A 51 11.05 -1.08 13.43
C THR A 51 11.73 -0.47 14.66
N ALA A 52 13.06 -0.33 14.63
CA ALA A 52 13.81 0.28 15.71
C ALA A 52 13.29 1.70 16.01
N GLY A 53 13.08 1.99 17.30
CA GLY A 53 12.60 3.29 17.75
C GLY A 53 11.09 3.53 17.64
N ILE A 54 10.29 2.61 17.07
CA ILE A 54 8.84 2.80 16.96
C ILE A 54 8.13 2.95 18.33
N LEU A 55 8.72 2.39 19.39
CA LEU A 55 8.28 2.50 20.78
C LEU A 55 9.30 3.25 21.66
N ALA A 56 10.18 4.07 21.08
CA ALA A 56 11.14 4.85 21.85
C ALA A 56 10.43 5.82 22.82
N ASP A 57 10.99 5.99 24.02
CA ASP A 57 10.45 6.93 25.00
C ASP A 57 10.57 8.37 24.48
N ASP A 58 11.68 8.71 23.83
CA ASP A 58 11.90 10.02 23.19
C ASP A 58 11.09 10.14 21.89
N PRO A 59 10.15 11.11 21.78
CA PRO A 59 9.40 11.36 20.56
C PRO A 59 10.27 11.70 19.33
N ILE A 60 11.49 12.22 19.52
CA ILE A 60 12.44 12.54 18.44
C ILE A 60 12.98 11.27 17.78
N GLU A 61 13.15 10.20 18.55
CA GLU A 61 13.68 8.92 18.07
C GLU A 61 12.61 8.08 17.36
N ARG A 62 11.32 8.44 17.50
CA ARG A 62 10.23 7.72 16.83
C ARG A 62 10.16 8.11 15.35
N PRO A 63 9.87 7.14 14.47
CA PRO A 63 9.60 7.44 13.08
C PRO A 63 8.36 8.35 12.93
N PRO A 64 8.32 9.21 11.91
CA PRO A 64 7.19 10.11 11.67
C PRO A 64 5.91 9.32 11.38
N GLN A 65 4.81 9.69 12.04
CA GLN A 65 3.49 9.11 11.79
C GLN A 65 2.84 9.83 10.60
N LEU A 66 3.01 9.27 9.41
CA LEU A 66 2.45 9.79 8.16
C LEU A 66 1.08 9.17 7.86
N PRO A 67 0.19 9.87 7.12
CA PRO A 67 0.33 11.26 6.67
C PRO A 67 0.17 12.24 7.85
N LEU A 68 0.92 13.35 7.82
CA LEU A 68 0.75 14.41 8.81
C LEU A 68 -0.59 15.12 8.56
N GLU A 69 -1.33 15.38 9.63
CA GLU A 69 -2.53 16.21 9.56
C GLU A 69 -2.15 17.67 9.25
N GLU A 70 -2.91 18.31 8.35
CA GLU A 70 -2.81 19.76 8.18
C GLU A 70 -3.30 20.45 9.47
N ARG A 71 -2.44 21.27 10.06
CA ARG A 71 -2.77 22.05 11.26
C ARG A 71 -3.16 23.46 10.85
N GLU A 72 -4.16 24.03 11.52
CA GLU A 72 -4.48 25.46 11.35
C GLU A 72 -3.29 26.33 11.80
N PRO A 73 -3.06 27.48 11.12
CA PRO A 73 -2.00 28.40 11.50
C PRO A 73 -2.20 28.91 12.93
N LEU A 74 -1.10 29.05 13.68
CA LEU A 74 -1.11 29.62 15.02
C LEU A 74 -1.40 31.13 14.94
N GLU A 75 -2.37 31.61 15.72
CA GLU A 75 -2.71 33.04 15.87
C GLU A 75 -1.62 33.85 16.61
#